data_AF-A0A350QP45-F1
#
_entry.id   AF-A0A350QP45-F1
#
_cell.length_a   1.000
_cell.length_b   1.000
_cell.length_c   1.000
_cell.angle_alpha   90.00
_cell.angle_beta   90.00
_cell.angle_gamma   90.00
#
_symmetry.space_group_name_H-M   'P 1'
#
loop_
_entity.id
_entity.type
_entity.pdbx_description
1 polymer ?
#
loop_
_entity_poly.entity_id
_entity_poly.type
_entity_poly.pdbx_seq_one_letter_code
_entity_poly.pdbx_strand_id
1 'polypeptide(L)'
;MIRPPGSGQRYATNRINRRVIECLGEFFMPNMWEALMIGGKVGFEGDDEIVLGHRSNPNDHRDDFRRKSRLRYLKRGSSWRPMSSQRAACKIVWNQDPKCRSIEIMPTTAERMREALETIAPLQYAEEWDNVGEMIRGARDRVNRVLLTIDLTEPVLEEAVEQKVDMVVAYHPPIFKPIQRLGSNQPSERIILGASRAGLHVYSPHTALDAAIGGVNDWLADCLGSGDRRALVPLSGSAGSELCKIVTFCPEDSVDKIRDGLASVGAGTIGEYQRCSFELSGTGTFHGSAKSSPRVGASGRLERLSESRLEMVCPRQTLPAAVRALASFHPYEEPPIEIYALEPLPVREIGAGRKVVLDRAISLRKAVELIKNRTDVGELKLARARTRVRQHRTIGLCAGSGGSLLDEAIAQGCTLFLTGEMSHHDLLKAQAAGCTVLLAGHTDTERGYLPVLARRLASELGTETASFLISRRDRRPLRAV
;
A
#
# COMPACT_ATOMS: atom_id res chain seq x y z
N MET A 1 16.45 -0.99 -61.93
CA MET A 1 17.32 0.10 -61.44
C MET A 1 16.60 0.76 -60.27
N ILE A 2 17.10 0.62 -59.04
CA ILE A 2 17.07 1.56 -57.89
C ILE A 2 17.77 0.83 -56.72
N ARG A 3 18.68 1.55 -56.07
CA ARG A 3 19.73 1.12 -55.11
C ARG A 3 19.20 0.53 -53.79
N PRO A 4 20.02 -0.22 -53.02
CA PRO A 4 19.67 -0.66 -51.66
C PRO A 4 19.57 0.54 -50.71
N PRO A 5 18.69 0.51 -49.69
CA PRO A 5 18.66 1.53 -48.65
C PRO A 5 19.94 1.42 -47.81
N GLY A 6 20.67 2.54 -47.71
CA GLY A 6 21.83 2.68 -46.85
C GLY A 6 21.47 2.57 -45.36
N SER A 7 22.50 2.38 -44.55
CA SER A 7 22.51 2.37 -43.08
C SER A 7 21.74 3.57 -42.50
N GLY A 8 20.46 3.38 -42.24
CA GLY A 8 19.54 4.38 -41.70
C GLY A 8 19.37 4.25 -40.20
N GLN A 9 19.51 5.38 -39.50
CA GLN A 9 19.18 5.56 -38.08
C GLN A 9 17.81 4.95 -37.75
N ARG A 10 17.77 4.08 -36.73
CA ARG A 10 16.52 3.54 -36.20
C ARG A 10 15.99 4.49 -35.12
N TYR A 11 15.01 5.30 -35.47
CA TYR A 11 14.25 6.08 -34.48
C TYR A 11 13.00 5.31 -34.05
N ALA A 12 12.91 4.97 -32.76
CA ALA A 12 11.73 4.35 -32.18
C ALA A 12 10.69 5.44 -31.82
N THR A 13 9.53 5.41 -32.47
CA THR A 13 8.37 6.21 -32.07
C THR A 13 7.51 5.44 -31.09
N ASN A 14 7.24 6.04 -29.92
CA ASN A 14 6.22 5.68 -28.93
C ASN A 14 5.90 4.19 -28.77
N ARG A 15 6.85 3.46 -28.17
CA ARG A 15 6.61 2.32 -27.27
C ARG A 15 7.96 2.01 -26.61
N ILE A 16 8.04 2.18 -25.30
CA ILE A 16 9.24 1.84 -24.52
C ILE A 16 9.53 0.36 -24.76
N ASN A 17 10.56 0.07 -25.55
CA ASN A 17 10.89 -1.29 -25.97
C ASN A 17 11.61 -2.00 -24.81
N ARG A 18 11.30 -3.27 -24.57
CA ARG A 18 11.81 -4.07 -23.43
C ARG A 18 13.35 -4.07 -23.33
N ARG A 19 14.04 -3.94 -24.46
CA ARG A 19 15.51 -3.77 -24.54
C ARG A 19 16.05 -2.45 -23.97
N VAL A 20 15.26 -1.37 -24.00
CA VAL A 20 15.62 -0.07 -23.42
C VAL A 20 15.64 -0.16 -21.89
N ILE A 21 14.73 -0.93 -21.31
CA ILE A 21 14.69 -1.19 -19.86
C ILE A 21 15.85 -2.12 -19.45
N GLU A 22 16.14 -3.15 -20.25
CA GLU A 22 17.24 -4.10 -19.98
C GLU A 22 18.64 -3.48 -20.10
N CYS A 23 18.87 -2.52 -21.01
CA CYS A 23 20.16 -1.82 -21.12
C CYS A 23 20.37 -0.71 -20.07
N LEU A 24 19.31 -0.21 -19.42
CA LEU A 24 19.36 0.93 -18.50
C LEU A 24 19.29 0.52 -17.01
N GLY A 25 19.29 -0.79 -16.72
CA GLY A 25 18.94 -1.35 -15.41
C GLY A 25 19.98 -1.25 -14.28
N GLU A 26 21.19 -0.72 -14.48
CA GLU A 26 22.23 -0.79 -13.44
C GLU A 26 22.86 0.53 -12.99
N PHE A 27 22.62 1.66 -13.65
CA PHE A 27 23.23 2.93 -13.23
C PHE A 27 22.31 4.12 -13.52
N PHE A 28 21.55 4.56 -12.51
CA PHE A 28 20.66 5.71 -12.63
C PHE A 28 21.31 7.00 -12.13
N MET A 29 21.37 8.01 -13.01
CA MET A 29 21.50 9.42 -12.63
C MET A 29 20.13 10.11 -12.79
N PRO A 30 19.75 11.02 -11.86
CA PRO A 30 18.42 11.66 -11.84
C PRO A 30 18.02 12.38 -13.14
N ASN A 31 18.98 12.99 -13.82
CA ASN A 31 18.73 13.95 -14.91
C ASN A 31 18.24 13.30 -16.22
N MET A 32 18.28 11.96 -16.33
CA MET A 32 17.89 11.25 -17.55
C MET A 32 16.39 10.90 -17.56
N TRP A 33 15.77 10.80 -16.38
CA TRP A 33 14.31 10.64 -16.24
C TRP A 33 13.56 11.91 -16.65
N GLU A 34 14.13 13.08 -16.35
CA GLU A 34 13.53 14.39 -16.67
C GLU A 34 13.36 14.60 -18.19
N ALA A 35 14.28 14.10 -19.02
CA ALA A 35 14.16 14.21 -20.48
C ALA A 35 13.05 13.32 -21.07
N LEU A 36 12.72 12.20 -20.41
CA LEU A 36 11.68 11.25 -20.84
C LEU A 36 10.27 11.73 -20.46
N MET A 37 10.13 12.45 -19.34
CA MET A 37 8.83 12.94 -18.85
C MET A 37 8.32 14.19 -19.61
N ILE A 38 9.19 14.93 -20.30
CA ILE A 38 8.83 16.18 -21.02
C ILE A 38 8.59 15.91 -22.53
N GLY A 39 8.32 14.66 -22.93
CA GLY A 39 8.03 14.32 -24.34
C GLY A 39 9.24 14.36 -25.28
N GLY A 40 10.47 14.24 -24.73
CA GLY A 40 11.69 14.09 -25.50
C GLY A 40 11.79 12.73 -26.19
N LYS A 41 12.41 12.69 -27.39
CA LYS A 41 12.77 11.43 -28.06
C LYS A 41 14.22 11.06 -27.69
N VAL A 42 14.43 9.80 -27.33
CA VAL A 42 15.76 9.19 -27.15
C VAL A 42 16.11 8.41 -28.42
N GLY A 43 17.24 8.73 -29.05
CA GLY A 43 17.75 8.02 -30.22
C GLY A 43 19.16 7.49 -29.99
N PHE A 44 19.50 6.37 -30.64
CA PHE A 44 20.85 5.81 -30.65
C PHE A 44 21.50 6.10 -32.02
N GLU A 45 22.69 6.72 -32.01
CA GLU A 45 23.53 6.89 -33.20
C GLU A 45 24.71 5.89 -33.11
N GLY A 46 24.43 4.60 -33.27
CA GLY A 46 25.39 3.50 -33.06
C GLY A 46 25.32 2.88 -31.65
N ASP A 47 26.23 1.95 -31.32
CA ASP A 47 26.19 1.19 -30.07
C ASP A 47 26.73 1.97 -28.85
N ASP A 48 27.48 3.05 -29.10
CA ASP A 48 28.21 3.80 -28.06
C ASP A 48 27.81 5.29 -27.96
N GLU A 49 26.72 5.71 -28.62
CA GLU A 49 26.24 7.11 -28.60
C GLU A 49 24.72 7.23 -28.39
N ILE A 50 24.34 8.04 -27.38
CA ILE A 50 22.93 8.41 -27.10
C ILE A 50 22.72 9.88 -27.44
N VAL A 51 21.63 10.16 -28.16
CA VAL A 51 21.20 11.50 -28.56
C VAL A 51 19.83 11.81 -27.94
N LEU A 52 19.77 12.90 -27.18
CA LEU A 52 18.54 13.45 -26.60
C LEU A 52 18.14 14.74 -27.33
N GLY A 53 16.86 14.89 -27.67
CA GLY A 53 16.33 16.10 -28.30
C GLY A 53 14.90 16.44 -27.87
N HIS A 54 14.59 17.75 -27.87
CA HIS A 54 13.29 18.31 -27.50
C HIS A 54 12.52 18.80 -28.74
N ARG A 55 11.19 18.66 -28.76
CA ARG A 55 10.32 19.31 -29.77
C ARG A 55 10.11 20.77 -29.43
N SER A 56 10.42 21.69 -30.34
CA SER A 56 10.11 23.12 -30.13
C SER A 56 8.65 23.48 -30.44
N ASN A 57 7.90 22.62 -31.14
CA ASN A 57 6.46 22.82 -31.42
C ASN A 57 5.74 21.45 -31.51
N PRO A 58 4.70 21.19 -30.69
CA PRO A 58 3.97 19.91 -30.74
C PRO A 58 3.16 19.67 -32.02
N ASN A 59 2.88 20.70 -32.83
CA ASN A 59 2.08 20.62 -34.07
C ASN A 59 2.90 20.61 -35.37
N ASP A 60 4.24 20.57 -35.30
CA ASP A 60 5.08 20.43 -36.49
C ASP A 60 5.27 18.95 -36.84
N HIS A 61 4.77 18.56 -38.02
CA HIS A 61 4.85 17.19 -38.55
C HIS A 61 6.11 16.92 -39.38
N ARG A 62 7.01 17.90 -39.53
CA ARG A 62 8.30 17.69 -40.21
C ARG A 62 9.33 17.14 -39.22
N ASP A 63 9.92 15.99 -39.54
CA ASP A 63 11.02 15.34 -38.80
C ASP A 63 12.35 16.12 -38.94
N ASP A 64 12.34 17.43 -38.71
CA ASP A 64 13.52 18.27 -38.86
C ASP A 64 14.16 18.58 -37.49
N PHE A 65 15.13 17.74 -37.11
CA PHE A 65 15.99 18.00 -35.95
C PHE A 65 16.93 19.16 -36.27
N ARG A 66 16.68 20.36 -35.72
CA ARG A 66 17.71 21.42 -35.75
C ARG A 66 18.95 20.93 -34.97
N ARG A 67 20.08 20.79 -35.67
CA ARG A 67 21.40 20.30 -35.16
C ARG A 67 21.91 20.97 -33.87
N LYS A 68 21.36 22.11 -33.43
CA LYS A 68 21.88 22.94 -32.33
C LYS A 68 21.38 22.56 -30.92
N SER A 69 20.41 21.66 -30.78
CA SER A 69 19.81 21.29 -29.47
C SER A 69 19.90 19.78 -29.14
N ARG A 70 20.94 19.10 -29.64
CA ARG A 70 21.19 17.68 -29.34
C ARG A 70 22.20 17.55 -28.21
N LEU A 71 21.83 16.88 -27.12
CA LEU A 71 22.76 16.43 -26.09
C LEU A 71 23.32 15.06 -26.47
N ARG A 72 24.64 14.98 -26.62
CA ARG A 72 25.35 13.74 -27.01
C ARG A 72 26.11 13.16 -25.83
N TYR A 73 25.85 11.89 -25.54
CA TYR A 73 26.55 11.11 -24.52
C TYR A 73 27.34 9.98 -25.17
N LEU A 74 28.59 9.83 -24.75
CA LEU A 74 29.47 8.73 -25.17
C LEU A 74 29.66 7.73 -24.04
N LYS A 75 29.70 6.45 -24.40
CA LYS A 75 30.01 5.38 -23.47
C LYS A 75 31.52 5.36 -23.16
N ARG A 76 31.88 5.40 -21.87
CA ARG A 76 33.24 5.17 -21.37
C ARG A 76 33.19 4.13 -20.26
N GLY A 77 33.63 2.91 -20.56
CA GLY A 77 33.47 1.75 -19.67
C GLY A 77 31.99 1.40 -19.50
N SER A 78 31.55 1.21 -18.25
CA SER A 78 30.15 1.01 -17.88
C SER A 78 29.34 2.30 -17.68
N SER A 79 29.93 3.48 -17.94
CA SER A 79 29.31 4.78 -17.66
C SER A 79 29.12 5.64 -18.92
N TRP A 80 28.05 6.43 -18.97
CA TRP A 80 27.78 7.40 -20.04
C TRP A 80 28.22 8.81 -19.62
N ARG A 81 28.93 9.53 -20.50
CA ARG A 81 29.41 10.89 -20.21
C ARG A 81 29.07 11.88 -21.33
N PRO A 82 28.67 13.12 -21.00
CA PRO A 82 28.39 14.15 -22.01
C PRO A 82 29.67 14.57 -22.72
N MET A 83 29.59 14.79 -24.04
CA MET A 83 30.73 15.28 -24.83
C MET A 83 31.22 16.65 -24.34
N SER A 84 32.54 16.82 -24.27
CA SER A 84 33.23 17.96 -23.65
C SER A 84 32.86 19.33 -24.23
N SER A 85 32.43 19.41 -25.49
CA SER A 85 32.03 20.64 -26.17
C SER A 85 30.65 21.19 -25.76
N GLN A 86 29.88 20.45 -24.95
CA GLN A 86 28.48 20.81 -24.63
C GLN A 86 28.23 21.20 -23.16
N ARG A 87 29.26 21.17 -22.29
CA ARG A 87 29.12 21.57 -20.88
C ARG A 87 28.59 23.00 -20.68
N ALA A 88 28.88 23.90 -21.61
CA ALA A 88 28.40 25.28 -21.57
C ALA A 88 26.96 25.46 -22.10
N ALA A 89 26.49 24.59 -23.01
CA ALA A 89 25.18 24.72 -23.65
C ALA A 89 24.02 24.23 -22.76
N CYS A 90 24.28 23.30 -21.83
CA CYS A 90 23.28 22.82 -20.86
C CYS A 90 22.71 23.95 -19.99
N LYS A 91 23.50 24.98 -19.67
CA LYS A 91 23.05 26.10 -18.83
C LYS A 91 22.10 27.07 -19.56
N ILE A 92 22.11 27.10 -20.89
CA ILE A 92 21.42 28.15 -21.66
C ILE A 92 20.02 27.72 -22.09
N VAL A 93 19.79 26.44 -22.35
CA VAL A 93 18.50 25.97 -22.90
C VAL A 93 17.41 25.81 -21.84
N TRP A 94 17.78 25.62 -20.57
CA TRP A 94 16.80 25.42 -19.48
C TRP A 94 16.17 26.72 -18.95
N ASN A 95 16.76 27.88 -19.22
CA ASN A 95 16.38 29.15 -18.59
C ASN A 95 15.42 30.03 -19.42
N GLN A 96 14.99 29.59 -20.61
CA GLN A 96 14.24 30.45 -21.54
C GLN A 96 12.85 29.93 -21.96
N ASP A 97 12.41 28.76 -21.46
CA ASP A 97 11.02 28.31 -21.66
C ASP A 97 10.16 28.71 -20.44
N PRO A 98 9.14 29.56 -20.58
CA PRO A 98 8.24 29.92 -19.48
C PRO A 98 7.42 28.73 -18.93
N LYS A 99 7.42 27.56 -19.60
CA LYS A 99 6.90 26.29 -19.06
C LYS A 99 7.92 25.50 -18.24
N CYS A 100 9.21 25.79 -18.37
CA CYS A 100 10.28 25.30 -17.48
C CYS A 100 10.49 26.25 -16.29
N ARG A 101 9.39 26.74 -15.69
CA ARG A 101 9.46 27.27 -14.33
C ARG A 101 9.94 26.12 -13.45
N SER A 102 11.13 26.32 -12.88
CA SER A 102 11.74 25.56 -11.77
C SER A 102 10.80 24.47 -11.22
N ILE A 103 11.10 23.20 -11.52
CA ILE A 103 10.58 22.10 -10.71
C ILE A 103 11.12 22.39 -9.31
N GLU A 104 10.27 22.95 -8.47
CA GLU A 104 10.64 23.36 -7.13
C GLU A 104 10.80 22.07 -6.34
N ILE A 105 12.06 21.72 -6.09
CA ILE A 105 12.42 20.55 -5.31
C ILE A 105 11.90 20.79 -3.89
N MET A 106 10.74 20.22 -3.57
CA MET A 106 10.12 20.39 -2.26
C MET A 106 10.82 19.49 -1.25
N PRO A 107 11.19 20.02 -0.06
CA PRO A 107 11.68 19.18 1.02
C PRO A 107 10.55 18.28 1.52
N THR A 108 10.81 16.98 1.65
CA THR A 108 9.86 16.06 2.29
C THR A 108 9.74 16.39 3.77
N THR A 109 8.50 16.49 4.26
CA THR A 109 8.20 16.65 5.69
C THR A 109 7.92 15.29 6.34
N ALA A 110 7.94 15.24 7.67
CA ALA A 110 7.63 14.03 8.41
C ALA A 110 6.17 13.60 8.18
N GLU A 111 5.26 14.57 8.08
CA GLU A 111 3.86 14.33 7.72
C GLU A 111 3.72 13.71 6.34
N ARG A 112 4.35 14.30 5.33
CA ARG A 112 4.29 13.79 3.96
C ARG A 112 4.86 12.37 3.84
N MET A 113 5.93 12.07 4.58
CA MET A 113 6.47 10.72 4.65
C MET A 113 5.50 9.72 5.32
N ARG A 114 4.82 10.12 6.40
CA ARG A 114 3.78 9.29 7.04
C ARG A 114 2.62 9.03 6.09
N GLU A 115 2.13 10.04 5.38
CA GLU A 115 1.07 9.87 4.37
C GLU A 115 1.47 8.91 3.26
N ALA A 116 2.73 8.97 2.79
CA ALA A 116 3.25 8.03 1.79
C ALA A 116 3.33 6.59 2.33
N LEU A 117 3.77 6.42 3.58
CA LEU A 117 3.77 5.12 4.26
C LEU A 117 2.35 4.57 4.44
N GLU A 118 1.40 5.41 4.85
CA GLU A 118 -0.01 5.04 5.05
C GLU A 118 -0.75 4.83 3.73
N THR A 119 -0.33 5.44 2.63
CA THR A 119 -0.81 5.11 1.28
C THR A 119 -0.40 3.70 0.87
N ILE A 120 0.83 3.30 1.23
CA ILE A 120 1.36 1.96 0.93
C ILE A 120 0.76 0.89 1.85
N ALA A 121 0.64 1.20 3.14
CA ALA A 121 0.17 0.32 4.19
C ALA A 121 -0.69 1.11 5.20
N PRO A 122 -1.99 1.31 4.90
CA PRO A 122 -2.91 1.96 5.83
C PRO A 122 -2.90 1.30 7.21
N LEU A 123 -2.77 2.09 8.28
CA LEU A 123 -2.65 1.56 9.65
C LEU A 123 -3.85 0.71 10.08
N GLN A 124 -5.03 1.01 9.54
CA GLN A 124 -6.26 0.23 9.75
C GLN A 124 -6.18 -1.21 9.24
N TYR A 125 -5.14 -1.57 8.47
CA TYR A 125 -4.91 -2.95 8.04
C TYR A 125 -4.10 -3.77 9.04
N ALA A 126 -3.55 -3.14 10.08
CA ALA A 126 -2.82 -3.84 11.12
C ALA A 126 -3.75 -4.75 11.93
N GLU A 127 -3.17 -5.80 12.49
CA GLU A 127 -3.83 -6.67 13.45
C GLU A 127 -4.17 -5.89 14.73
N GLU A 128 -5.28 -6.24 15.39
CA GLU A 128 -5.78 -5.50 16.58
C GLU A 128 -4.79 -5.47 17.75
N TRP A 129 -3.92 -6.48 17.86
CA TRP A 129 -2.93 -6.58 18.91
C TRP A 129 -1.65 -5.78 18.62
N ASP A 130 -1.47 -5.30 17.40
CA ASP A 130 -0.21 -4.73 16.92
C ASP A 130 -0.05 -3.25 17.30
N ASN A 131 1.19 -2.77 17.28
CA ASN A 131 1.52 -1.38 17.50
C ASN A 131 2.24 -0.81 16.27
N VAL A 132 1.48 -0.15 15.39
CA VAL A 132 1.95 0.40 14.12
C VAL A 132 1.89 1.94 14.09
N GLY A 133 2.57 2.55 13.12
CA GLY A 133 2.59 4.00 12.91
C GLY A 133 3.83 4.69 13.49
N GLU A 134 3.70 5.99 13.75
CA GLU A 134 4.79 6.80 14.34
C GLU A 134 4.94 6.50 15.83
N MET A 135 6.09 5.94 16.21
CA MET A 135 6.41 5.57 17.59
C MET A 135 7.19 6.66 18.32
N ILE A 136 8.07 7.33 17.60
CA ILE A 136 8.89 8.43 18.12
C ILE A 136 8.80 9.55 17.09
N ARG A 137 8.34 10.72 17.54
CA ARG A 137 8.37 11.94 16.74
C ARG A 137 9.74 12.60 16.89
N GLY A 138 10.41 12.83 15.76
CA GLY A 138 11.69 13.53 15.72
C GLY A 138 11.57 15.02 16.01
N ALA A 139 12.72 15.67 16.16
CA ALA A 139 12.80 17.09 16.54
C ALA A 139 12.66 18.05 15.35
N ARG A 140 12.82 17.55 14.12
CA ARG A 140 12.80 18.35 12.88
C ARG A 140 11.74 17.80 11.95
N ASP A 141 10.94 18.68 11.39
CA ASP A 141 9.91 18.28 10.44
C ASP A 141 10.48 17.81 9.09
N ARG A 142 11.62 18.37 8.66
CA ARG A 142 12.22 18.01 7.38
C ARG A 142 12.89 16.63 7.43
N VAL A 143 12.53 15.76 6.49
CA VAL A 143 13.06 14.39 6.32
C VAL A 143 13.83 14.29 5.00
N ASN A 144 15.16 14.21 5.05
CA ASN A 144 16.02 14.05 3.87
C ASN A 144 16.57 12.63 3.74
N ARG A 145 16.79 11.95 4.86
CA ARG A 145 17.44 10.64 4.91
C ARG A 145 16.61 9.68 5.74
N VAL A 146 16.17 8.59 5.12
CA VAL A 146 15.37 7.54 5.75
C VAL A 146 16.17 6.25 5.78
N LEU A 147 16.29 5.64 6.95
CA LEU A 147 16.87 4.30 7.11
C LEU A 147 15.76 3.27 7.25
N LEU A 148 15.75 2.27 6.37
CA LEU A 148 14.88 1.11 6.46
C LEU A 148 15.62 -0.05 7.12
N THR A 149 14.97 -0.73 8.06
CA THR A 149 15.51 -1.87 8.80
C THR A 149 14.40 -2.88 9.13
N ILE A 150 14.75 -4.14 9.36
CA ILE A 150 13.81 -5.10 9.96
C ILE A 150 13.70 -4.76 11.44
N ASP A 151 14.80 -4.92 12.17
CA ASP A 151 14.88 -4.65 13.59
C ASP A 151 15.68 -3.37 13.86
N LEU A 152 15.12 -2.46 14.66
CA LEU A 152 15.88 -1.31 15.18
C LEU A 152 16.64 -1.73 16.44
N THR A 153 17.85 -2.27 16.27
CA THR A 153 18.76 -2.63 17.38
C THR A 153 19.70 -1.48 17.74
N GLU A 154 20.42 -1.57 18.87
CA GLU A 154 21.43 -0.56 19.26
C GLU A 154 22.48 -0.30 18.15
N PRO A 155 23.07 -1.32 17.50
CA PRO A 155 23.96 -1.09 16.36
C PRO A 155 23.29 -0.36 15.19
N VAL A 156 22.01 -0.64 14.90
CA VAL A 156 21.27 0.04 13.82
C VAL A 156 20.99 1.49 14.17
N LEU A 157 20.69 1.78 15.45
CA LEU A 157 20.55 3.15 15.93
C LEU A 157 21.87 3.93 15.83
N GLU A 158 23.01 3.31 16.16
CA GLU A 158 24.32 3.92 15.95
C GLU A 158 24.55 4.23 14.46
N GLU A 159 24.23 3.29 13.55
CA GLU A 159 24.29 3.54 12.10
C GLU A 159 23.40 4.71 11.67
N ALA A 160 22.17 4.79 12.19
CA ALA A 160 21.25 5.88 11.92
C ALA A 160 21.85 7.25 12.30
N VAL A 161 22.44 7.34 13.51
CA VAL A 161 23.09 8.56 14.01
C VAL A 161 24.33 8.91 13.18
N GLU A 162 25.21 7.95 12.91
CA GLU A 162 26.40 8.14 12.09
C GLU A 162 26.07 8.61 10.66
N GLN A 163 25.02 8.04 10.07
CA GLN A 163 24.53 8.39 8.74
C GLN A 163 23.67 9.66 8.73
N LYS A 164 23.47 10.32 9.89
CA LYS A 164 22.66 11.53 10.03
C LYS A 164 21.28 11.38 9.39
N VAL A 165 20.63 10.26 9.67
CA VAL A 165 19.28 10.02 9.16
C VAL A 165 18.29 10.88 9.93
N ASP A 166 17.17 11.22 9.31
CA ASP A 166 16.10 12.02 9.94
C ASP A 166 14.96 11.10 10.41
N MET A 167 14.76 9.97 9.73
CA MET A 167 13.74 8.97 10.06
C MET A 167 14.28 7.55 9.94
N VAL A 168 13.86 6.67 10.84
CA VAL A 168 13.98 5.22 10.73
C VAL A 168 12.60 4.61 10.49
N VAL A 169 12.47 3.82 9.43
CA VAL A 169 11.33 2.93 9.20
C VAL A 169 11.76 1.52 9.60
N ALA A 170 11.35 1.09 10.79
CA ALA A 170 11.62 -0.25 11.30
C ALA A 170 10.44 -1.15 10.97
N TYR A 171 10.68 -2.30 10.33
CA TYR A 171 9.60 -3.24 10.02
C TYR A 171 8.95 -3.77 11.30
N HIS A 172 9.79 -4.22 12.25
CA HIS A 172 9.33 -4.63 13.57
C HIS A 172 9.24 -3.43 14.51
N PRO A 173 8.17 -3.33 15.29
CA PRO A 173 7.94 -2.24 16.22
C PRO A 173 8.95 -2.26 17.39
N PRO A 174 9.85 -1.26 17.53
CA PRO A 174 10.74 -1.19 18.71
C PRO A 174 9.96 -0.98 20.02
N ILE A 175 8.76 -0.42 19.95
CA ILE A 175 7.80 -0.37 21.06
C ILE A 175 6.71 -1.41 20.78
N PHE A 176 6.97 -2.68 21.09
CA PHE A 176 5.99 -3.75 20.83
C PHE A 176 4.90 -3.87 21.92
N LYS A 177 5.25 -3.54 23.17
CA LYS A 177 4.34 -3.56 24.32
C LYS A 177 4.31 -2.18 24.99
N PRO A 178 3.20 -1.79 25.63
CA PRO A 178 3.12 -0.56 26.39
C PRO A 178 4.25 -0.45 27.43
N ILE A 179 4.99 0.64 27.38
CA ILE A 179 6.11 0.91 28.28
C ILE A 179 5.58 1.67 29.50
N GLN A 180 5.61 1.04 30.67
CA GLN A 180 5.13 1.65 31.90
C GLN A 180 6.15 2.61 32.55
N ARG A 181 7.45 2.35 32.33
CA ARG A 181 8.57 3.16 32.84
C ARG A 181 9.68 3.14 31.80
N LEU A 182 10.28 4.30 31.53
CA LEU A 182 11.35 4.44 30.56
C LEU A 182 12.67 4.75 31.27
N GLY A 183 13.54 3.75 31.36
CA GLY A 183 14.90 3.84 31.92
C GLY A 183 15.98 3.70 30.84
N SER A 184 17.13 3.14 31.20
CA SER A 184 18.18 2.74 30.25
C SER A 184 18.68 1.32 30.51
N ASN A 185 17.86 0.53 31.22
CA ASN A 185 18.23 -0.79 31.72
C ASN A 185 18.06 -1.84 30.63
N GLN A 186 17.05 -1.70 29.78
CA GLN A 186 16.78 -2.63 28.68
C GLN A 186 17.23 -2.06 27.32
N PRO A 187 17.62 -2.92 26.36
CA PRO A 187 17.98 -2.47 25.01
C PRO A 187 16.91 -1.61 24.35
N SER A 188 15.63 -2.02 24.44
CA SER A 188 14.50 -1.27 23.87
C SER A 188 14.40 0.15 24.42
N GLU A 189 14.57 0.33 25.73
CA GLU A 189 14.58 1.65 26.36
C GLU A 189 15.75 2.52 25.86
N ARG A 190 16.96 1.94 25.74
CA ARG A 190 18.14 2.65 25.22
C ARG A 190 17.95 3.07 23.78
N ILE A 191 17.31 2.23 22.95
CA ILE A 191 16.96 2.56 21.58
C ILE A 191 16.00 3.75 21.52
N ILE A 192 14.94 3.73 22.33
CA ILE A 192 13.93 4.81 22.35
C ILE A 192 14.54 6.12 22.83
N LEU A 193 15.28 6.09 23.94
CA LEU A 193 15.96 7.27 24.48
C LEU A 193 17.02 7.79 23.52
N GLY A 194 17.79 6.90 22.90
CA GLY A 194 18.83 7.27 21.95
C GLY A 194 18.26 7.89 20.67
N ALA A 195 17.20 7.30 20.10
CA ALA A 195 16.49 7.86 18.95
C ALA A 195 15.90 9.24 19.27
N SER A 196 15.25 9.38 20.43
CA SER A 196 14.69 10.66 20.89
C SER A 196 15.76 11.73 21.09
N ARG A 197 16.90 11.39 21.71
CA ARG A 197 18.04 12.30 21.89
C ARG A 197 18.68 12.72 20.58
N ALA A 198 18.73 11.82 19.60
CA ALA A 198 19.20 12.11 18.25
C ALA A 198 18.17 12.90 17.41
N GLY A 199 16.94 13.08 17.92
CA GLY A 199 15.87 13.80 17.22
C GLY A 199 15.30 13.03 16.02
N LEU A 200 15.42 11.70 16.01
CA LEU A 200 14.97 10.82 14.92
C LEU A 200 13.46 10.58 15.00
N HIS A 201 12.80 10.57 13.84
CA HIS A 201 11.50 9.92 13.72
C HIS A 201 11.69 8.40 13.68
N VAL A 202 10.81 7.65 14.33
CA VAL A 202 10.74 6.19 14.23
C VAL A 202 9.32 5.77 13.89
N TYR A 203 9.17 5.05 12.79
CA TYR A 203 7.88 4.58 12.28
C TYR A 203 7.94 3.07 12.04
N SER A 204 6.82 2.37 12.28
CA SER A 204 6.70 0.94 12.03
C SER A 204 5.41 0.58 11.30
N PRO A 205 5.47 0.00 10.08
CA PRO A 205 4.28 -0.41 9.36
C PRO A 205 3.84 -1.86 9.68
N HIS A 206 4.77 -2.72 10.14
CA HIS A 206 4.56 -4.10 10.60
C HIS A 206 3.38 -4.86 9.93
N THR A 207 2.38 -5.30 10.70
CA THR A 207 1.29 -6.14 10.16
C THR A 207 0.40 -5.41 9.15
N ALA A 208 0.30 -4.08 9.17
CA ALA A 208 -0.40 -3.34 8.13
C ALA A 208 0.26 -3.55 6.76
N LEU A 209 1.60 -3.62 6.73
CA LEU A 209 2.37 -3.91 5.52
C LEU A 209 2.33 -5.39 5.12
N ASP A 210 2.15 -6.30 6.08
CA ASP A 210 1.86 -7.71 5.79
C ASP A 210 0.51 -7.88 5.09
N ALA A 211 -0.49 -7.13 5.53
CA ALA A 211 -1.85 -7.21 5.05
C ALA A 211 -2.06 -6.49 3.71
N ALA A 212 -1.34 -5.40 3.46
CA ALA A 212 -1.54 -4.53 2.30
C ALA A 212 -1.32 -5.20 0.93
N ILE A 213 -2.01 -4.66 -0.08
CA ILE A 213 -1.79 -5.04 -1.49
C ILE A 213 -0.37 -4.63 -1.93
N GLY A 214 0.35 -5.58 -2.51
CA GLY A 214 1.75 -5.42 -2.87
C GLY A 214 2.69 -5.37 -1.67
N GLY A 215 2.22 -5.73 -0.47
CA GLY A 215 2.98 -5.81 0.77
C GLY A 215 3.95 -6.99 0.83
N VAL A 216 4.43 -7.33 2.03
CA VAL A 216 5.48 -8.36 2.21
C VAL A 216 5.02 -9.73 1.72
N ASN A 217 3.81 -10.15 2.08
CA ASN A 217 3.27 -11.43 1.65
C ASN A 217 3.04 -11.50 0.14
N ASP A 218 2.70 -10.37 -0.49
CA ASP A 218 2.57 -10.31 -1.94
C ASP A 218 3.93 -10.43 -2.62
N TRP A 219 4.92 -9.67 -2.15
CA TRP A 219 6.28 -9.82 -2.60
C TRP A 219 6.78 -11.25 -2.43
N LEU A 220 6.53 -11.91 -1.31
CA LEU A 220 7.01 -13.28 -1.09
C LEU A 220 6.40 -14.26 -2.10
N ALA A 221 5.09 -14.14 -2.39
CA ALA A 221 4.45 -15.07 -3.32
C ALA A 221 4.72 -14.82 -4.81
N ASP A 222 5.22 -13.64 -5.21
CA ASP A 222 5.53 -13.36 -6.62
C ASP A 222 6.52 -14.36 -7.24
N CYS A 223 7.36 -14.99 -6.42
CA CYS A 223 8.29 -16.00 -6.90
C CYS A 223 7.62 -17.32 -7.29
N LEU A 224 6.40 -17.62 -6.81
CA LEU A 224 5.76 -18.93 -6.98
C LEU A 224 5.12 -19.11 -8.37
N GLY A 225 4.74 -18.02 -9.04
CA GLY A 225 4.12 -18.02 -10.37
C GLY A 225 2.85 -17.18 -10.46
N SER A 226 2.20 -17.21 -11.63
CA SER A 226 0.91 -16.54 -11.85
C SER A 226 -0.26 -17.38 -11.33
N GLY A 227 -1.32 -16.70 -10.93
CA GLY A 227 -2.55 -17.32 -10.46
C GLY A 227 -3.42 -16.36 -9.66
N ASP A 228 -4.48 -16.91 -9.08
CA ASP A 228 -5.32 -16.19 -8.13
C ASP A 228 -4.60 -16.02 -6.80
N ARG A 229 -4.70 -14.82 -6.24
CA ARG A 229 -4.10 -14.46 -4.95
C ARG A 229 -5.09 -13.70 -4.10
N ARG A 230 -5.17 -14.09 -2.84
CA ARG A 230 -6.06 -13.48 -1.84
C ARG A 230 -5.46 -13.60 -0.45
N ALA A 231 -5.94 -12.81 0.50
CA ALA A 231 -5.61 -12.99 1.91
C ALA A 231 -6.03 -14.40 2.38
N LEU A 232 -5.26 -14.99 3.30
CA LEU A 232 -5.68 -16.23 3.97
C LEU A 232 -6.82 -15.91 4.93
N VAL A 233 -6.65 -14.89 5.75
CA VAL A 233 -7.70 -14.33 6.60
C VAL A 233 -7.96 -12.91 6.10
N PRO A 234 -9.03 -12.70 5.31
CA PRO A 234 -9.39 -11.36 4.88
C PRO A 234 -9.67 -10.46 6.07
N LEU A 235 -9.18 -9.23 6.01
CA LEU A 235 -9.46 -8.23 7.02
C LEU A 235 -10.97 -7.96 7.01
N SER A 236 -11.63 -8.39 8.07
CA SER A 236 -12.99 -7.95 8.37
C SER A 236 -12.81 -6.60 9.05
N GLY A 237 -13.07 -5.51 8.32
CA GLY A 237 -12.54 -4.19 8.64
C GLY A 237 -12.56 -3.83 10.13
N SER A 238 -11.38 -3.53 10.66
CA SER A 238 -11.13 -3.16 12.06
C SER A 238 -11.17 -1.65 12.23
N ALA A 239 -12.37 -1.09 12.19
CA ALA A 239 -12.75 0.19 12.77
C ALA A 239 -14.26 0.27 12.63
N GLY A 240 -14.98 0.52 13.73
CA GLY A 240 -16.44 0.58 13.74
C GLY A 240 -16.93 1.36 12.52
N SER A 241 -17.75 0.71 11.70
CA SER A 241 -17.94 1.14 10.31
C SER A 241 -18.06 2.64 10.16
N GLU A 242 -17.28 3.18 9.22
CA GLU A 242 -17.46 4.55 8.78
C GLU A 242 -18.86 4.78 8.20
N LEU A 243 -19.64 3.73 7.98
CA LEU A 243 -20.98 3.77 7.41
C LEU A 243 -22.00 3.17 8.38
N CYS A 244 -23.13 3.82 8.55
CA CYS A 244 -24.31 3.26 9.18
C CYS A 244 -25.48 3.27 8.18
N LYS A 245 -26.54 2.54 8.48
CA LYS A 245 -27.82 2.70 7.78
C LYS A 245 -28.74 3.52 8.68
N ILE A 246 -29.16 4.69 8.20
CA ILE A 246 -30.23 5.47 8.84
C ILE A 246 -31.55 5.02 8.24
N VAL A 247 -32.52 4.74 9.10
CA VAL A 247 -33.87 4.32 8.73
C VAL A 247 -34.87 5.20 9.45
N THR A 248 -35.92 5.58 8.74
CA THR A 248 -37.07 6.27 9.33
C THR A 248 -38.37 5.83 8.69
N PHE A 249 -39.47 6.13 9.37
CA PHE A 249 -40.82 5.78 8.96
C PHE A 249 -41.63 7.05 8.90
N CYS A 250 -42.20 7.34 7.73
CA CYS A 250 -42.90 8.58 7.49
C CYS A 250 -44.09 8.37 6.55
N PRO A 251 -45.05 9.31 6.49
CA PRO A 251 -46.10 9.29 5.47
C PRO A 251 -45.51 9.33 4.06
N GLU A 252 -46.15 8.65 3.11
CA GLU A 252 -45.67 8.51 1.73
C GLU A 252 -45.43 9.87 1.04
N ASP A 253 -46.22 10.89 1.37
CA ASP A 253 -46.10 12.26 0.81
C ASP A 253 -44.87 13.04 1.30
N SER A 254 -44.16 12.52 2.31
CA SER A 254 -43.07 13.19 3.00
C SER A 254 -41.69 12.58 2.66
N VAL A 255 -41.68 11.41 2.00
CA VAL A 255 -40.46 10.63 1.73
C VAL A 255 -39.43 11.44 0.95
N ASP A 256 -39.83 12.08 -0.16
CA ASP A 256 -38.91 12.84 -1.03
C ASP A 256 -38.21 13.98 -0.27
N LYS A 257 -38.94 14.69 0.59
CA LYS A 257 -38.39 15.79 1.40
C LYS A 257 -37.36 15.28 2.39
N ILE A 258 -37.64 14.16 3.05
CA ILE A 258 -36.73 13.55 4.02
C ILE A 258 -35.49 12.99 3.32
N ARG A 259 -35.66 12.32 2.17
CA ARG A 259 -34.56 11.81 1.33
C ARG A 259 -33.62 12.93 0.92
N ASP A 260 -34.15 14.05 0.42
CA ASP A 260 -33.35 15.17 -0.02
C ASP A 260 -32.66 15.89 1.15
N GLY A 261 -33.33 16.00 2.30
CA GLY A 261 -32.74 16.49 3.54
C GLY A 261 -31.55 15.65 3.99
N LEU A 262 -31.70 14.33 4.01
CA LEU A 262 -30.63 13.38 4.33
C LEU A 262 -29.49 13.43 3.30
N ALA A 263 -29.81 13.50 2.01
CA ALA A 263 -28.82 13.58 0.95
C ALA A 263 -27.97 14.86 1.01
N SER A 264 -28.56 15.98 1.43
CA SER A 264 -27.85 17.27 1.55
C SER A 264 -26.67 17.25 2.52
N VAL A 265 -26.65 16.29 3.45
CA VAL A 265 -25.58 16.12 4.46
C VAL A 265 -24.75 14.86 4.24
N GLY A 266 -24.88 14.22 3.07
CA GLY A 266 -24.01 13.13 2.62
C GLY A 266 -24.59 11.72 2.77
N ALA A 267 -25.81 11.55 3.27
CA ALA A 267 -26.46 10.23 3.27
C ALA A 267 -26.85 9.82 1.84
N GLY A 268 -26.75 8.54 1.52
CA GLY A 268 -27.03 8.00 0.21
C GLY A 268 -25.95 8.28 -0.83
N THR A 269 -24.75 8.71 -0.42
CA THR A 269 -23.58 8.76 -1.29
C THR A 269 -22.88 7.41 -1.26
N ILE A 270 -22.84 6.71 -2.40
CA ILE A 270 -22.19 5.40 -2.55
C ILE A 270 -21.38 5.42 -3.84
N GLY A 271 -20.05 5.48 -3.72
CA GLY A 271 -19.18 5.73 -4.88
C GLY A 271 -19.56 7.02 -5.59
N GLU A 272 -19.77 6.95 -6.90
CA GLU A 272 -20.18 8.09 -7.74
C GLU A 272 -21.70 8.37 -7.72
N TYR A 273 -22.48 7.60 -6.96
CA TYR A 273 -23.93 7.74 -6.92
C TYR A 273 -24.38 8.55 -5.69
N GLN A 274 -25.37 9.40 -5.87
CA GLN A 274 -25.97 10.25 -4.83
C GLN A 274 -27.45 9.90 -4.65
N ARG A 275 -28.01 10.25 -3.48
CA ARG A 275 -29.43 9.99 -3.11
C ARG A 275 -29.81 8.50 -3.13
N CYS A 276 -28.86 7.59 -2.95
CA CYS A 276 -29.11 6.16 -2.85
C CYS A 276 -29.97 5.86 -1.61
N SER A 277 -31.20 5.40 -1.84
CA SER A 277 -32.15 5.02 -0.79
C SER A 277 -32.96 3.80 -1.20
N PHE A 278 -33.45 3.04 -0.24
CA PHE A 278 -34.49 2.03 -0.45
C PHE A 278 -35.75 2.44 0.30
N GLU A 279 -36.90 2.17 -0.30
CA GLU A 279 -38.21 2.56 0.19
C GLU A 279 -39.14 1.34 0.19
N LEU A 280 -39.86 1.15 1.29
CA LEU A 280 -40.85 0.08 1.45
C LEU A 280 -42.10 0.62 2.12
N SER A 281 -43.26 0.49 1.46
CA SER A 281 -44.56 0.78 2.06
C SER A 281 -44.93 -0.27 3.10
N GLY A 282 -45.52 0.18 4.21
CA GLY A 282 -45.96 -0.65 5.32
C GLY A 282 -47.07 0.02 6.14
N THR A 283 -47.45 -0.61 7.24
CA THR A 283 -48.43 -0.06 8.19
C THR A 283 -47.74 0.27 9.50
N GLY A 284 -47.69 1.56 9.84
CA GLY A 284 -47.30 2.05 11.15
C GLY A 284 -48.45 1.97 12.14
N THR A 285 -48.13 1.69 13.41
CA THR A 285 -49.11 1.75 14.50
C THR A 285 -48.54 2.50 15.68
N PHE A 286 -49.34 3.34 16.32
CA PHE A 286 -48.94 4.01 17.55
C PHE A 286 -50.13 4.22 18.48
N HIS A 287 -49.86 4.38 19.77
CA HIS A 287 -50.84 4.72 20.79
C HIS A 287 -50.34 5.93 21.58
N GLY A 288 -50.80 7.11 21.19
CA GLY A 288 -50.41 8.37 21.83
C GLY A 288 -50.98 8.49 23.24
N SER A 289 -50.21 9.06 24.17
CA SER A 289 -50.73 9.42 25.50
C SER A 289 -51.74 10.57 25.41
N ALA A 290 -52.44 10.90 26.50
CA ALA A 290 -53.34 12.06 26.56
C ALA A 290 -52.64 13.41 26.30
N LYS A 291 -51.29 13.46 26.38
CA LYS A 291 -50.48 14.65 26.10
C LYS A 291 -49.91 14.69 24.68
N SER A 292 -50.08 13.61 23.90
CA SER A 292 -49.56 13.55 22.53
C SER A 292 -50.36 14.45 21.60
N SER A 293 -49.68 15.03 20.61
CA SER A 293 -50.28 15.80 19.52
C SER A 293 -49.97 15.14 18.16
N PRO A 294 -50.57 13.97 17.86
CA PRO A 294 -50.26 13.24 16.64
C PRO A 294 -50.66 14.03 15.40
N ARG A 295 -49.84 13.97 14.35
CA ARG A 295 -50.14 14.64 13.06
C ARG A 295 -51.36 14.04 12.36
N VAL A 296 -51.61 12.75 12.57
CA VAL A 296 -52.73 11.99 12.01
C VAL A 296 -53.36 11.17 13.14
N GLY A 297 -54.70 11.16 13.27
CA GLY A 297 -55.40 10.38 14.30
C GLY A 297 -55.70 11.17 15.60
N ALA A 298 -56.05 10.45 16.67
CA ALA A 298 -56.45 11.04 17.96
C ALA A 298 -55.66 10.46 19.15
N SER A 299 -55.36 11.32 20.13
CA SER A 299 -54.68 10.95 21.37
C SER A 299 -55.48 9.92 22.17
N GLY A 300 -54.79 8.97 22.82
CA GLY A 300 -55.43 7.93 23.64
C GLY A 300 -56.11 6.80 22.85
N ARG A 301 -55.86 6.68 21.54
CA ARG A 301 -56.35 5.59 20.70
C ARG A 301 -55.20 4.92 19.96
N LEU A 302 -55.38 3.64 19.65
CA LEU A 302 -54.47 2.92 18.76
C LEU A 302 -54.78 3.34 17.33
N GLU A 303 -53.82 4.01 16.70
CA GLU A 303 -53.90 4.45 15.31
C GLU A 303 -53.15 3.48 14.39
N ARG A 304 -53.61 3.38 13.14
CA ARG A 304 -52.97 2.60 12.07
C ARG A 304 -52.97 3.43 10.79
N LEU A 305 -51.82 3.54 10.13
CA LEU A 305 -51.67 4.35 8.93
C LEU A 305 -50.64 3.74 7.96
N SER A 306 -50.79 4.06 6.68
CA SER A 306 -49.79 3.74 5.67
C SER A 306 -48.56 4.62 5.87
N GLU A 307 -47.39 3.99 5.97
CA GLU A 307 -46.10 4.67 6.09
C GLU A 307 -45.10 4.05 5.12
N SER A 308 -44.09 4.83 4.77
CA SER A 308 -42.91 4.39 4.05
C SER A 308 -41.73 4.27 5.01
N ARG A 309 -41.12 3.07 5.03
CA ARG A 309 -39.78 2.87 5.59
C ARG A 309 -38.77 3.36 4.55
N LEU A 310 -38.13 4.50 4.84
CA LEU A 310 -37.02 5.03 4.05
C LEU A 310 -35.70 4.66 4.72
N GLU A 311 -34.77 4.12 3.94
CA GLU A 311 -33.46 3.74 4.45
C GLU A 311 -32.31 4.16 3.53
N MET A 312 -31.25 4.73 4.13
CA MET A 312 -30.09 5.28 3.42
C MET A 312 -28.79 4.92 4.13
N VAL A 313 -27.72 4.65 3.37
CA VAL A 313 -26.37 4.52 3.94
C VAL A 313 -25.87 5.91 4.31
N CYS A 314 -25.23 6.07 5.46
CA CYS A 314 -24.82 7.37 5.99
C CYS A 314 -23.43 7.26 6.61
N PRO A 315 -22.46 8.11 6.22
CA PRO A 315 -21.18 8.20 6.91
C PRO A 315 -21.38 8.55 8.39
N ARG A 316 -20.72 7.81 9.28
CA ARG A 316 -20.85 7.94 10.73
C ARG A 316 -20.39 9.31 11.22
N GLN A 317 -19.41 9.92 10.54
CA GLN A 317 -18.98 11.30 10.80
C GLN A 317 -20.11 12.31 10.52
N THR A 318 -20.97 12.04 9.53
CA THR A 318 -22.10 12.91 9.14
C THR A 318 -23.40 12.59 9.88
N LEU A 319 -23.45 11.49 10.64
CA LEU A 319 -24.65 11.03 11.33
C LEU A 319 -25.32 12.10 12.22
N PRO A 320 -24.60 12.90 13.03
CA PRO A 320 -25.24 13.98 13.81
C PRO A 320 -25.89 15.07 12.95
N ALA A 321 -25.39 15.31 11.74
CA ALA A 321 -26.02 16.22 10.78
C ALA A 321 -27.24 15.55 10.12
N ALA A 322 -27.14 14.26 9.76
CA ALA A 322 -28.23 13.48 9.20
C ALA A 322 -29.44 13.39 10.13
N VAL A 323 -29.24 13.09 11.42
CA VAL A 323 -30.33 13.03 12.41
C VAL A 323 -31.04 14.38 12.55
N ARG A 324 -30.29 15.49 12.56
CA ARG A 324 -30.87 16.84 12.63
C ARG A 324 -31.63 17.23 11.37
N ALA A 325 -31.07 16.91 10.19
CA ALA A 325 -31.74 17.14 8.92
C ALA A 325 -33.04 16.35 8.86
N LEU A 326 -32.99 15.05 9.19
CA LEU A 326 -34.17 14.19 9.27
C LEU A 326 -35.24 14.83 10.15
N ALA A 327 -34.92 15.18 11.39
CA ALA A 327 -35.90 15.78 12.30
C ALA A 327 -36.49 17.11 11.80
N SER A 328 -35.75 17.89 11.02
CA SER A 328 -36.24 19.17 10.48
C SER A 328 -37.18 19.00 9.28
N PHE A 329 -37.00 17.96 8.48
CA PHE A 329 -37.84 17.66 7.32
C PHE A 329 -38.95 16.64 7.60
N HIS A 330 -38.87 15.98 8.75
CA HIS A 330 -39.84 14.96 9.14
C HIS A 330 -41.14 15.62 9.65
N PRO A 331 -42.30 15.09 9.27
CA PRO A 331 -43.57 15.69 9.64
C PRO A 331 -44.00 15.46 11.10
N TYR A 332 -43.50 14.42 11.74
CA TYR A 332 -43.81 14.13 13.15
C TYR A 332 -42.89 14.93 14.08
N GLU A 333 -43.45 15.35 15.23
CA GLU A 333 -42.72 16.02 16.31
C GLU A 333 -41.57 15.15 16.83
N GLU A 334 -41.81 13.85 16.98
CA GLU A 334 -40.82 12.84 17.35
C GLU A 334 -40.67 11.82 16.20
N PRO A 335 -39.73 12.02 15.28
CA PRO A 335 -39.48 11.09 14.19
C PRO A 335 -38.97 9.73 14.71
N PRO A 336 -39.52 8.61 14.25
CA PRO A 336 -38.92 7.30 14.51
C PRO A 336 -37.64 7.17 13.68
N ILE A 337 -36.51 6.94 14.35
CA ILE A 337 -35.19 6.81 13.72
C ILE A 337 -34.53 5.53 14.23
N GLU A 338 -34.10 4.66 13.32
CA GLU A 338 -33.27 3.50 13.62
C GLU A 338 -31.90 3.70 12.98
N ILE A 339 -30.84 3.41 13.74
CA ILE A 339 -29.46 3.44 13.25
C ILE A 339 -28.89 2.03 13.34
N TYR A 340 -28.57 1.44 12.19
CA TYR A 340 -27.88 0.16 12.11
C TYR A 340 -26.41 0.41 11.81
N ALA A 341 -25.51 -0.07 12.66
CA ALA A 341 -24.10 -0.15 12.28
C ALA A 341 -23.97 -1.16 11.13
N LEU A 342 -23.26 -0.78 10.07
CA LEU A 342 -22.93 -1.69 8.99
C LEU A 342 -21.61 -2.38 9.34
N GLU A 343 -21.35 -3.58 8.85
CA GLU A 343 -20.00 -4.11 8.91
C GLU A 343 -19.24 -3.68 7.65
N PRO A 344 -17.95 -3.31 7.76
CA PRO A 344 -17.13 -3.08 6.58
C PRO A 344 -17.07 -4.36 5.73
N LEU A 345 -17.23 -4.22 4.43
CA LEU A 345 -17.12 -5.35 3.52
C LEU A 345 -15.67 -5.82 3.48
N PRO A 346 -15.40 -7.13 3.64
CA PRO A 346 -14.04 -7.64 3.57
C PRO A 346 -13.50 -7.46 2.15
N VAL A 347 -12.28 -6.93 2.06
CA VAL A 347 -11.55 -6.87 0.80
C VAL A 347 -10.73 -8.14 0.67
N ARG A 348 -10.98 -8.92 -0.38
CA ARG A 348 -10.41 -10.25 -0.57
C ARG A 348 -8.87 -10.26 -0.57
N GLU A 349 -8.27 -9.20 -1.07
CA GLU A 349 -6.83 -9.06 -1.24
C GLU A 349 -6.11 -8.51 0.01
N ILE A 350 -6.86 -8.02 1.00
CA ILE A 350 -6.31 -7.37 2.21
C ILE A 350 -6.54 -8.28 3.42
N GLY A 351 -5.50 -8.46 4.22
CA GLY A 351 -5.56 -9.25 5.46
C GLY A 351 -4.36 -10.18 5.60
N ALA A 352 -4.38 -11.00 6.66
CA ALA A 352 -3.24 -11.80 7.06
C ALA A 352 -2.91 -12.92 6.06
N GLY A 353 -1.61 -13.07 5.78
CA GLY A 353 -1.06 -14.09 4.89
C GLY A 353 -1.60 -14.03 3.45
N ARG A 354 -1.20 -14.99 2.62
CA ARG A 354 -1.75 -15.16 1.27
C ARG A 354 -2.05 -16.61 0.96
N LYS A 355 -3.19 -16.84 0.32
CA LYS A 355 -3.48 -18.04 -0.44
C LYS A 355 -3.24 -17.76 -1.91
N VAL A 356 -2.38 -18.56 -2.51
CA VAL A 356 -2.07 -18.54 -3.92
C VAL A 356 -2.63 -19.81 -4.57
N VAL A 357 -3.44 -19.64 -5.60
CA VAL A 357 -3.92 -20.73 -6.46
C VAL A 357 -3.28 -20.55 -7.82
N LEU A 358 -2.20 -21.30 -8.07
CA LEU A 358 -1.41 -21.18 -9.28
C LEU A 358 -2.16 -21.66 -10.53
N ASP A 359 -1.92 -20.98 -11.65
CA ASP A 359 -2.41 -21.41 -12.96
C ASP A 359 -1.85 -22.78 -13.33
N ARG A 360 -0.55 -22.98 -13.02
CA ARG A 360 0.18 -24.22 -13.20
C ARG A 360 0.77 -24.67 -11.88
N ALA A 361 0.39 -25.86 -11.43
CA ALA A 361 0.93 -26.43 -10.21
C ALA A 361 2.45 -26.65 -10.32
N ILE A 362 3.17 -26.46 -9.21
CA ILE A 362 4.62 -26.60 -9.13
C ILE A 362 5.03 -27.76 -8.22
N SER A 363 6.15 -28.39 -8.53
CA SER A 363 6.73 -29.40 -7.64
C SER A 363 7.31 -28.77 -6.38
N LEU A 364 7.37 -29.53 -5.28
CA LEU A 364 8.04 -29.08 -4.05
C LEU A 364 9.49 -28.63 -4.30
N ARG A 365 10.22 -29.34 -5.16
CA ARG A 365 11.60 -28.97 -5.54
C ARG A 365 11.66 -27.59 -6.17
N LYS A 366 10.72 -27.28 -7.08
CA LYS A 366 10.68 -25.98 -7.75
C LYS A 366 10.29 -24.87 -6.77
N ALA A 367 9.34 -25.13 -5.86
CA ALA A 367 8.98 -24.18 -4.81
C ALA A 367 10.19 -23.83 -3.92
N VAL A 368 10.94 -24.84 -3.46
CA VAL A 368 12.17 -24.62 -2.66
C VAL A 368 13.18 -23.76 -3.41
N GLU A 369 13.45 -24.04 -4.69
CA GLU A 369 14.38 -23.25 -5.51
C GLU A 369 13.93 -21.79 -5.63
N LEU A 370 12.64 -21.55 -5.93
CA LEU A 370 12.09 -20.20 -6.08
C LEU A 370 12.14 -19.41 -4.78
N ILE A 371 11.79 -20.05 -3.65
CA ILE A 371 11.78 -19.42 -2.33
C ILE A 371 13.21 -19.07 -1.90
N LYS A 372 14.17 -20.00 -2.05
CA LYS A 372 15.59 -19.72 -1.72
C LYS A 372 16.13 -18.53 -2.51
N ASN A 373 15.81 -18.44 -3.81
CA ASN A 373 16.23 -17.32 -4.64
C ASN A 373 15.52 -16.02 -4.25
N ARG A 374 14.27 -16.08 -3.77
CA ARG A 374 13.51 -14.89 -3.34
C ARG A 374 14.00 -14.33 -2.01
N THR A 375 14.35 -15.20 -1.05
CA THR A 375 14.77 -14.81 0.30
C THR A 375 16.29 -14.75 0.50
N ASP A 376 17.07 -15.16 -0.51
CA ASP A 376 18.54 -15.23 -0.46
C ASP A 376 19.05 -16.09 0.72
N VAL A 377 18.39 -17.24 0.95
CA VAL A 377 18.78 -18.19 2.01
C VAL A 377 19.45 -19.44 1.46
N GLY A 378 20.51 -19.87 2.16
CA GLY A 378 21.30 -21.05 1.79
C GLY A 378 20.54 -22.37 1.97
N GLU A 379 19.57 -22.43 2.88
CA GLU A 379 18.77 -23.63 3.17
C GLU A 379 17.35 -23.27 3.67
N LEU A 380 16.45 -24.23 3.57
CA LEU A 380 15.09 -24.19 4.14
C LEU A 380 14.88 -25.41 5.02
N LYS A 381 14.10 -25.30 6.09
CA LYS A 381 13.63 -26.47 6.84
C LYS A 381 12.32 -26.96 6.26
N LEU A 382 12.16 -28.28 6.13
CA LEU A 382 11.01 -28.92 5.49
C LEU A 382 10.32 -29.86 6.48
N ALA A 383 9.05 -29.62 6.76
CA ALA A 383 8.16 -30.60 7.39
C ALA A 383 7.24 -31.20 6.32
N ARG A 384 7.54 -32.43 5.89
CA ARG A 384 6.84 -33.05 4.78
C ARG A 384 5.53 -33.70 5.20
N ALA A 385 4.45 -33.43 4.47
CA ALA A 385 3.17 -34.10 4.64
C ALA A 385 3.30 -35.63 4.59
N ARG A 386 2.45 -36.34 5.35
CA ARG A 386 2.37 -37.81 5.31
C ARG A 386 1.84 -38.30 3.96
N THR A 387 0.82 -37.65 3.44
CA THR A 387 0.28 -37.90 2.10
C THR A 387 1.14 -37.20 1.06
N ARG A 388 1.68 -37.97 0.10
CA ARG A 388 2.60 -37.43 -0.89
C ARG A 388 1.84 -36.68 -1.99
N VAL A 389 1.82 -35.36 -1.89
CA VAL A 389 1.41 -34.46 -2.98
C VAL A 389 2.58 -34.29 -3.94
N ARG A 390 2.38 -34.57 -5.24
CA ARG A 390 3.43 -34.43 -6.27
C ARG A 390 3.57 -33.00 -6.80
N GLN A 391 2.45 -32.27 -6.84
CA GLN A 391 2.34 -30.93 -7.43
C GLN A 391 1.46 -30.08 -6.52
N HIS A 392 1.93 -28.89 -6.18
CA HIS A 392 1.24 -27.93 -5.33
C HIS A 392 0.62 -26.85 -6.20
N ARG A 393 -0.71 -26.74 -6.16
CA ARG A 393 -1.47 -25.69 -6.85
C ARG A 393 -1.94 -24.61 -5.88
N THR A 394 -2.48 -25.05 -4.73
CA THR A 394 -2.94 -24.19 -3.65
C THR A 394 -1.87 -24.15 -2.57
N ILE A 395 -1.31 -22.95 -2.37
CA ILE A 395 -0.19 -22.70 -1.47
C ILE A 395 -0.61 -21.56 -0.52
N GLY A 396 -0.47 -21.79 0.78
CA GLY A 396 -0.61 -20.74 1.78
C GLY A 396 0.77 -20.17 2.14
N LEU A 397 0.83 -18.91 2.54
CA LEU A 397 2.06 -18.31 3.04
C LEU A 397 1.80 -17.17 4.01
N CYS A 398 2.79 -16.94 4.87
CA CYS A 398 2.86 -15.81 5.78
C CYS A 398 4.34 -15.52 6.04
N ALA A 399 4.83 -14.31 5.74
CA ALA A 399 6.14 -13.88 6.20
C ALA A 399 6.19 -13.87 7.74
N GLY A 400 7.38 -14.02 8.32
CA GLY A 400 7.56 -14.04 9.77
C GLY A 400 7.02 -15.30 10.43
N SER A 401 6.13 -15.12 11.41
CA SER A 401 5.58 -16.21 12.24
C SER A 401 4.11 -16.52 11.91
N GLY A 402 3.91 -17.33 10.87
CA GLY A 402 2.59 -17.71 10.36
C GLY A 402 1.89 -18.90 11.03
N GLY A 403 2.32 -19.32 12.23
CA GLY A 403 1.76 -20.50 12.91
C GLY A 403 0.24 -20.41 13.15
N SER A 404 -0.25 -19.23 13.54
CA SER A 404 -1.67 -18.95 13.78
C SER A 404 -2.55 -19.11 12.53
N LEU A 405 -1.99 -18.98 11.33
CA LEU A 405 -2.71 -19.06 10.06
C LEU A 405 -2.76 -20.48 9.48
N LEU A 406 -2.13 -21.46 10.13
CA LEU A 406 -2.03 -22.82 9.62
C LEU A 406 -3.42 -23.47 9.45
N ASP A 407 -4.31 -23.27 10.42
CA ASP A 407 -5.64 -23.89 10.41
C ASP A 407 -6.48 -23.39 9.25
N GLU A 408 -6.45 -22.08 9.01
CA GLU A 408 -7.11 -21.47 7.88
C GLU A 408 -6.52 -21.96 6.56
N ALA A 409 -5.19 -22.05 6.46
CA ALA A 409 -4.54 -22.58 5.28
C ALA A 409 -4.96 -24.03 4.97
N ILE A 410 -5.04 -24.89 5.99
CA ILE A 410 -5.51 -26.28 5.86
C ILE A 410 -6.99 -26.31 5.43
N ALA A 411 -7.85 -25.55 6.12
CA ALA A 411 -9.28 -25.48 5.82
C ALA A 411 -9.54 -25.02 4.38
N GLN A 412 -8.71 -24.10 3.89
CA GLN A 412 -8.76 -23.60 2.52
C GLN A 412 -8.07 -24.50 1.47
N GLY A 413 -7.61 -25.69 1.87
CA GLY A 413 -7.05 -26.71 0.97
C GLY A 413 -5.62 -26.44 0.52
N CYS A 414 -4.84 -25.69 1.28
CA CYS A 414 -3.42 -25.51 0.99
C CYS A 414 -2.67 -26.82 1.19
N THR A 415 -1.89 -27.21 0.17
CA THR A 415 -1.06 -28.43 0.21
C THR A 415 0.39 -28.15 0.55
N LEU A 416 0.78 -26.88 0.50
CA LEU A 416 2.07 -26.33 0.87
C LEU A 416 1.81 -25.05 1.66
N PHE A 417 2.55 -24.85 2.76
CA PHE A 417 2.53 -23.64 3.56
C PHE A 417 3.96 -23.11 3.72
N LEU A 418 4.18 -21.83 3.42
CA LEU A 418 5.47 -21.16 3.58
C LEU A 418 5.40 -20.16 4.73
N THR A 419 6.32 -20.25 5.68
CA THR A 419 6.48 -19.26 6.74
C THR A 419 7.94 -19.09 7.14
N GLY A 420 8.26 -18.08 7.92
CA GLY A 420 9.60 -17.92 8.50
C GLY A 420 9.86 -18.96 9.59
N GLU A 421 8.94 -19.08 10.53
CA GLU A 421 9.00 -20.05 11.63
C GLU A 421 7.63 -20.63 12.01
N MET A 422 7.65 -21.74 12.76
CA MET A 422 6.45 -22.47 13.22
C MET A 422 6.81 -23.38 14.42
N SER A 423 5.88 -23.59 15.34
CA SER A 423 6.09 -24.46 16.50
C SER A 423 6.14 -25.95 16.13
N HIS A 424 6.74 -26.77 16.99
CA HIS A 424 6.81 -28.23 16.75
C HIS A 424 5.41 -28.87 16.59
N HIS A 425 4.45 -28.49 17.44
CA HIS A 425 3.11 -29.06 17.41
C HIS A 425 2.33 -28.64 16.16
N ASP A 426 2.51 -27.40 15.70
CA ASP A 426 1.89 -26.94 14.45
C ASP A 426 2.46 -27.67 13.24
N LEU A 427 3.78 -27.94 13.22
CA LEU A 427 4.39 -28.76 12.17
C LEU A 427 3.81 -30.18 12.15
N LEU A 428 3.66 -30.83 13.30
CA LEU A 428 3.04 -32.16 13.38
C LEU A 428 1.57 -32.13 12.88
N LYS A 429 0.83 -31.09 13.23
CA LYS A 429 -0.55 -30.87 12.79
C LYS A 429 -0.62 -30.73 11.27
N ALA A 430 0.23 -29.88 10.68
CA ALA A 430 0.30 -29.69 9.23
C ALA A 430 0.60 -31.02 8.51
N GLN A 431 1.58 -31.78 9.02
CA GLN A 431 1.96 -33.07 8.42
C GLN A 431 0.82 -34.09 8.45
N ALA A 432 0.07 -34.14 9.56
CA ALA A 432 -1.10 -35.01 9.73
C ALA A 432 -2.26 -34.60 8.80
N ALA A 433 -2.45 -33.29 8.60
CA ALA A 433 -3.46 -32.72 7.71
C ALA A 433 -3.11 -32.80 6.21
N GLY A 434 -1.93 -33.34 5.85
CA GLY A 434 -1.50 -33.45 4.45
C GLY A 434 -0.91 -32.15 3.88
N CYS A 435 -0.62 -31.16 4.72
CA CYS A 435 0.03 -29.91 4.33
C CYS A 435 1.54 -30.00 4.57
N THR A 436 2.33 -29.75 3.53
CA THR A 436 3.79 -29.64 3.65
C THR A 436 4.16 -28.23 4.09
N VAL A 437 5.09 -28.08 5.04
CA VAL A 437 5.54 -26.76 5.51
C VAL A 437 6.99 -26.51 5.13
N LEU A 438 7.27 -25.33 4.60
CA LEU A 438 8.61 -24.79 4.38
C LEU A 438 8.87 -23.65 5.36
N LEU A 439 9.96 -23.73 6.10
CA LEU A 439 10.44 -22.67 6.99
C LEU A 439 11.66 -22.00 6.35
N ALA A 440 11.54 -20.70 6.12
CA ALA A 440 12.54 -19.90 5.43
C ALA A 440 13.26 -18.88 6.32
N GLY A 441 13.02 -18.91 7.65
CA GLY A 441 13.57 -17.96 8.63
C GLY A 441 12.73 -16.70 8.74
N HIS A 442 12.47 -16.23 9.96
CA HIS A 442 11.58 -15.10 10.26
C HIS A 442 11.96 -13.84 9.46
N THR A 443 13.08 -13.21 9.83
CA THR A 443 13.57 -12.00 9.15
C THR A 443 13.94 -12.21 7.68
N ASP A 444 14.22 -13.45 7.28
CA ASP A 444 14.62 -13.79 5.92
C ASP A 444 13.43 -13.74 4.94
N THR A 445 12.23 -14.03 5.43
CA THR A 445 10.98 -13.86 4.67
C THR A 445 10.50 -12.41 4.57
N GLU A 446 11.17 -11.46 5.23
CA GLU A 446 10.74 -10.05 5.31
C GLU A 446 11.78 -9.11 4.70
N ARG A 447 13.06 -9.34 4.99
CA ARG A 447 14.18 -8.42 4.71
C ARG A 447 14.32 -8.05 3.24
N GLY A 448 14.04 -9.00 2.34
CA GLY A 448 14.11 -8.76 0.89
C GLY A 448 13.07 -7.75 0.39
N TYR A 449 12.06 -7.41 1.20
CA TYR A 449 11.07 -6.39 0.87
C TYR A 449 11.56 -4.96 1.11
N LEU A 450 12.53 -4.71 2.00
CA LEU A 450 12.97 -3.35 2.33
C LEU A 450 13.41 -2.52 1.09
N PRO A 451 14.19 -3.07 0.13
CA PRO A 451 14.50 -2.34 -1.11
C PRO A 451 13.27 -2.07 -1.99
N VAL A 452 12.23 -2.91 -1.92
CA VAL A 452 10.96 -2.70 -2.63
C VAL A 452 10.19 -1.56 -1.97
N LEU A 453 10.09 -1.55 -0.65
CA LEU A 453 9.46 -0.47 0.11
C LEU A 453 10.14 0.88 -0.17
N ALA A 454 11.48 0.93 -0.18
CA ALA A 454 12.22 2.14 -0.52
C ALA A 454 11.87 2.68 -1.92
N ARG A 455 11.73 1.80 -2.92
CA ARG A 455 11.31 2.21 -4.28
C ARG A 455 9.86 2.68 -4.34
N ARG A 456 8.96 2.01 -3.61
CA ARG A 456 7.56 2.43 -3.52
C ARG A 456 7.46 3.80 -2.87
N LEU A 457 8.12 4.03 -1.74
CA LEU A 457 8.16 5.34 -1.09
C LEU A 457 8.73 6.43 -1.99
N ALA A 458 9.84 6.16 -2.69
CA ALA A 458 10.38 7.11 -3.67
C ALA A 458 9.37 7.44 -4.79
N SER A 459 8.62 6.44 -5.26
CA SER A 459 7.55 6.64 -6.26
C SER A 459 6.39 7.47 -5.71
N GLU A 460 5.96 7.21 -4.48
CA GLU A 460 4.87 7.95 -3.83
C GLU A 460 5.25 9.42 -3.59
N LEU A 461 6.50 9.71 -3.25
CA LEU A 461 7.00 11.07 -3.01
C LEU A 461 7.32 11.84 -4.30
N GLY A 462 7.42 11.17 -5.46
CA GLY A 462 7.60 11.83 -6.75
C GLY A 462 8.88 12.68 -6.85
N THR A 463 8.74 14.00 -6.92
CA THR A 463 9.86 14.96 -7.11
C THR A 463 10.53 15.44 -5.82
N GLU A 464 10.12 14.91 -4.65
CA GLU A 464 10.69 15.33 -3.36
C GLU A 464 12.06 14.67 -3.04
N THR A 465 12.80 15.22 -2.07
CA THR A 465 14.26 14.93 -1.87
C THR A 465 14.64 13.80 -0.94
N ALA A 466 13.69 12.98 -0.46
CA ALA A 466 14.03 11.94 0.50
C ALA A 466 14.92 10.86 -0.14
N SER A 467 16.03 10.53 0.53
CA SER A 467 16.93 9.44 0.16
C SER A 467 16.72 8.26 1.11
N PHE A 468 16.72 7.05 0.55
CA PHE A 468 16.44 5.83 1.28
C PHE A 468 17.70 4.97 1.39
N LEU A 469 18.00 4.54 2.61
CA LEU A 469 19.10 3.66 2.96
C LEU A 469 18.53 2.37 3.52
N ILE A 470 19.16 1.23 3.22
CA ILE A 470 18.87 -0.03 3.92
C ILE A 470 19.97 -0.25 4.94
N SER A 471 19.60 -0.58 6.18
CA SER A 471 20.58 -0.81 7.25
C SER A 471 21.56 -1.92 6.87
N ARG A 472 22.85 -1.67 7.13
CA ARG A 472 23.95 -2.65 6.96
C ARG A 472 24.33 -3.31 8.28
N ARG A 473 23.87 -2.74 9.41
CA ARG A 473 24.09 -3.28 10.76
C ARG A 473 22.94 -4.13 11.28
N ASP A 474 21.79 -4.09 10.62
CA ASP A 474 20.71 -5.04 10.87
C ASP A 474 21.12 -6.46 10.45
N ARG A 475 21.01 -7.42 11.38
CA ARG A 475 21.47 -8.79 11.23
C ARG A 475 20.44 -9.76 11.77
N ARG A 476 20.29 -10.88 11.05
CA ARG A 476 19.54 -12.04 11.54
C ARG A 476 20.11 -12.55 12.87
N PRO A 477 19.27 -12.88 13.86
CA PRO A 477 19.73 -13.40 15.15
C PRO A 477 20.23 -14.86 15.05
N LEU A 478 19.75 -15.62 14.06
CA LEU A 478 20.14 -17.02 13.84
C LEU A 478 21.09 -17.15 12.65
N ARG A 479 22.12 -17.99 12.78
CA ARG A 479 23.05 -18.34 11.70
C ARG A 479 23.16 -19.86 11.60
N ALA A 480 23.22 -20.38 10.38
CA ALA A 480 23.66 -21.76 10.16
C ALA A 480 25.14 -21.86 10.57
N VAL A 481 25.49 -22.89 11.32
CA VAL A 481 26.85 -23.15 11.84
C VAL A 481 27.39 -24.42 11.22
#